data_AF-A0A061SQH9-F1
#
_entry.id   AF-A0A061SQH9-F1
#
_cell.length_a   1.000
_cell.length_b   1.000
_cell.length_c   1.000
_cell.angle_alpha   90.00
_cell.angle_beta   90.00
_cell.angle_gamma   90.00
#
_symmetry.space_group_name_H-M   'P 1'
#
loop_
_entity.id
_entity.type
_entity.pdbx_description
1 polymer ?
#
loop_
_entity_poly.entity_id
_entity_poly.type
_entity_poly.pdbx_seq_one_letter_code
_entity_poly.pdbx_strand_id
1 'polypeptide(L)' 'MANLFEQNRNYVLGDEELNLIGDREKLAQWRHKGMGPAFYKLGRKIIYRGEDLNAWAEAQRVDPGHGRA' A
#
# COMPACT_ATOMS: atom_id res chain seq x y z
N MET A 1 -3.94 -10.93 -12.28
CA MET A 1 -2.83 -9.96 -12.23
C MET A 1 -1.71 -10.51 -11.37
N ALA A 2 -0.47 -10.05 -11.59
CA ALA A 2 0.62 -10.32 -10.66
C ALA A 2 0.42 -9.43 -9.42
N ASN A 3 0.40 -10.05 -8.24
CA ASN A 3 0.35 -9.33 -6.97
C ASN A 3 1.75 -8.75 -6.65
N LEU A 4 1.80 -7.50 -6.20
CA LEU A 4 3.05 -6.87 -5.75
C LEU A 4 3.46 -7.32 -4.34
N PHE A 5 2.48 -7.80 -3.55
CA PHE A 5 2.64 -8.26 -2.19
C PHE A 5 2.03 -9.65 -2.00
N GLU A 6 2.55 -10.43 -1.05
CA GLU A 6 1.99 -11.72 -0.66
C GLU A 6 0.62 -11.53 -0.01
N GLN A 7 -0.43 -12.03 -0.66
CA GLN A 7 -1.81 -11.65 -0.35
C GLN A 7 -2.24 -11.95 1.10
N ASN A 8 -1.79 -13.08 1.65
CA ASN A 8 -2.15 -13.52 3.01
C ASN A 8 -1.12 -13.11 4.08
N ARG A 9 -0.09 -12.32 3.71
CA ARG A 9 0.91 -11.83 4.65
C ARG A 9 0.48 -10.48 5.25
N ASN A 10 0.86 -10.28 6.50
CA ASN A 10 0.79 -8.98 7.16
C ASN A 10 2.17 -8.32 7.15
N TYR A 11 2.19 -7.02 6.87
CA TYR A 11 3.39 -6.21 6.77
C TYR A 11 3.39 -5.13 7.85
N VAL A 12 4.56 -4.87 8.43
CA VAL A 12 4.75 -3.84 9.45
C VAL A 12 5.71 -2.77 8.97
N LEU A 13 5.66 -1.58 9.60
CA LEU A 13 6.59 -0.51 9.28
C LEU A 13 8.03 -0.95 9.52
N GLY A 14 8.82 -0.97 8.45
CA GLY A 14 10.20 -1.46 8.45
C GLY A 14 10.42 -2.68 7.56
N ASP A 15 9.36 -3.37 7.15
CA ASP A 15 9.47 -4.42 6.13
C ASP A 15 9.95 -3.82 4.81
N GLU A 16 10.99 -4.42 4.23
CA GLU A 16 11.65 -3.90 3.03
C GLU A 16 10.71 -3.87 1.82
N GLU A 17 9.73 -4.76 1.78
CA GLU A 17 8.73 -4.83 0.72
C GLU A 17 7.85 -3.58 0.67
N LEU A 18 7.61 -2.91 1.80
CA LEU A 18 6.84 -1.66 1.82
C LEU A 18 7.56 -0.51 1.12
N ASN A 19 8.89 -0.59 0.97
CA ASN A 19 9.67 0.42 0.25
C ASN A 19 9.24 0.56 -1.22
N LEU A 20 8.56 -0.45 -1.79
CA LEU A 20 7.97 -0.38 -3.13
C LEU A 20 6.95 0.74 -3.28
N ILE A 21 6.20 1.05 -2.22
CA ILE A 21 5.14 2.08 -2.24
C ILE A 21 5.57 3.36 -1.52
N GLY A 22 6.50 3.26 -0.57
CA GLY A 22 7.11 4.39 0.09
C GLY A 22 7.93 4.01 1.30
N ASP A 23 8.89 4.87 1.65
CA ASP A 23 9.60 4.77 2.90
C ASP A 23 8.67 5.05 4.11
N ARG A 24 9.21 4.81 5.30
CA ARG A 24 8.46 4.94 6.56
C ARG A 24 7.87 6.34 6.77
N GLU A 25 8.58 7.40 6.40
CA GLU A 25 8.13 8.78 6.58
C GLU A 25 7.01 9.11 5.58
N LYS A 26 7.17 8.73 4.32
CA LYS A 26 6.12 8.87 3.31
C LYS A 26 4.84 8.15 3.71
N LEU A 27 4.94 6.91 4.19
CA LEU A 27 3.78 6.15 4.68
C LEU A 27 3.15 6.81 5.91
N ALA A 28 3.93 7.44 6.80
CA ALA A 28 3.39 8.20 7.92
C ALA A 28 2.62 9.44 7.46
N GLN A 29 3.14 10.17 6.48
CA GLN A 29 2.46 11.33 5.89
C GLN A 29 1.15 10.92 5.22
N TRP A 30 1.13 9.81 4.48
CA TRP A 30 -0.07 9.29 3.85
C TRP A 30 -1.16 8.96 4.88
N ARG A 31 -0.82 8.23 5.94
CA ARG A 31 -1.78 7.94 7.02
C ARG A 31 -2.31 9.20 7.69
N HIS A 32 -1.46 10.21 7.88
CA HIS A 32 -1.90 11.49 8.44
C HIS A 32 -2.88 12.24 7.52
N LYS A 33 -2.67 12.15 6.20
CA LYS A 33 -3.53 12.77 5.19
C LYS A 33 -4.75 11.92 4.80
N GLY A 34 -4.92 10.73 5.39
CA GLY A 34 -5.99 9.79 5.00
C GLY A 34 -5.80 9.19 3.60
N MET A 35 -4.56 9.10 3.13
CA MET A 35 -4.18 8.56 1.83
C MET A 35 -3.49 7.20 1.96
N GLY A 36 -3.38 6.49 0.84
CA GLY A 36 -2.60 5.25 0.73
C GLY A 36 -3.43 3.97 1.00
N PRO A 37 -2.75 2.83 1.12
CA PRO A 37 -3.41 1.54 1.38
C PRO A 37 -4.10 1.51 2.74
N ALA A 38 -5.14 0.67 2.85
CA ALA A 38 -5.79 0.42 4.13
C ALA A 38 -4.82 -0.21 5.14
N PHE A 39 -4.99 0.12 6.41
CA PHE A 39 -4.13 -0.34 7.49
C PHE A 39 -4.92 -0.56 8.77
N TYR A 40 -4.43 -1.46 9.62
CA TYR A 40 -4.86 -1.55 11.00
C TYR A 40 -3.99 -0.68 11.89
N LYS A 41 -4.62 -0.03 12.86
CA LYS A 41 -3.95 0.65 13.98
C LYS A 41 -4.19 -0.14 15.26
N LEU A 42 -3.23 -0.98 15.64
CA LEU A 42 -3.29 -1.79 16.85
C LEU A 42 -2.36 -1.17 17.90
N GLY A 43 -2.89 -0.21 18.66
CA GLY A 43 -2.11 0.61 19.58
C GLY A 43 -1.09 1.47 18.83
N ARG A 44 0.21 1.21 19.09
CA ARG A 44 1.33 1.89 18.39
C ARG A 44 1.78 1.16 17.12
N LYS A 45 1.25 -0.03 16.84
CA LYS A 45 1.61 -0.81 15.65
C LYS A 45 0.69 -0.46 14.48
N ILE A 46 1.30 -0.25 13.32
CA ILE A 46 0.63 -0.11 12.03
C ILE A 46 0.89 -1.38 11.24
N ILE A 47 -0.16 -2.00 10.75
CA ILE A 47 -0.10 -3.25 10.00
C ILE A 47 -0.85 -3.06 8.68
N TYR A 48 -0.25 -3.50 7.59
CA TYR A 48 -0.86 -3.59 6.27
C TYR A 48 -1.12 -5.06 5.93
N ARG A 49 -2.29 -5.39 5.38
CA ARG A 49 -2.51 -6.72 4.81
C ARG A 49 -2.06 -6.73 3.35
N GLY A 50 -1.46 -7.83 2.89
CA GLY A 50 -1.06 -7.97 1.49
C GLY A 50 -2.23 -7.77 0.52
N GLU A 51 -3.42 -8.30 0.85
CA GLU A 51 -4.63 -8.07 0.05
C GLU A 51 -4.96 -6.59 -0.12
N ASP A 52 -4.88 -5.79 0.94
CA ASP A 52 -5.21 -4.36 0.93
C ASP A 52 -4.15 -3.56 0.14
N LEU A 53 -2.88 -3.95 0.27
CA LEU A 53 -1.78 -3.37 -0.49
C LEU A 53 -1.93 -3.60 -1.98
N ASN A 54 -2.27 -4.83 -2.38
CA ASN A 54 -2.50 -5.19 -3.78
C ASN A 54 -3.76 -4.49 -4.33
N ALA A 55 -4.85 -4.46 -3.57
CA ALA A 55 -6.08 -3.78 -3.97
C ALA A 55 -5.84 -2.28 -4.17
N TRP A 56 -5.09 -1.64 -3.27
CA TRP A 56 -4.70 -0.24 -3.42
C TRP A 56 -3.80 -0.02 -4.63
N ALA A 57 -2.79 -0.88 -4.84
CA ALA A 57 -1.88 -0.75 -5.97
C ALA A 57 -2.61 -0.86 -7.31
N GLU A 58 -3.56 -1.79 -7.42
CA GLU A 58 -4.37 -1.94 -8.62
C GLU A 58 -5.30 -0.74 -8.84
N ALA A 59 -5.89 -0.20 -7.78
CA ALA A 59 -6.70 1.02 -7.87
C ALA A 59 -5.88 2.27 -8.25
N GLN A 60 -4.56 2.26 -8.09
CA GLN A 60 -3.65 3.33 -8.49
C GLN A 60 -2.95 3.06 -9.83
N ARG A 61 -3.21 1.91 -10.47
CA ARG A 61 -2.63 1.57 -11.76
C ARG A 61 -3.16 2.51 -12.84
N VAL A 62 -2.24 3.16 -13.56
CA VAL A 62 -2.55 3.99 -14.72
C VAL A 62 -2.29 3.17 -15.99
N ASP A 63 -3.30 3.03 -16.85
CA ASP A 63 -3.15 2.45 -18.18
C ASP A 63 -2.92 3.57 -19.21
N PRO A 64 -1.70 3.72 -19.75
CA PRO A 64 -1.39 4.82 -20.67
C PRO A 64 -2.08 4.72 -22.04
N GLY A 65 -2.79 3.61 -22.33
CA GLY A 65 -3.46 3.36 -23.61
C GLY A 65 -4.94 3.79 -23.67
N HIS A 66 -5.57 4.10 -22.53
CA HIS A 66 -6.96 4.59 -22.47
C HIS A 66 -7.06 6.12 -22.59
N GLY A 67 -6.21 6.71 -23.43
CA GLY A 67 -6.26 8.11 -23.80
C GLY A 67 -7.51 8.41 -24.62
N ARG A 68 -8.34 9.30 -24.08
CA ARG A 68 -9.61 9.82 -24.62
C ARG A 68 -9.53 10.14 -26.13
N ALA A 69 -10.49 9.62 -26.90
CA ALA A 69 -10.95 10.25 -28.13
C ALA A 69 -11.68 11.56 -27.82
#